data_AF-A0A2U8N5C0-F1
#
_entry.id   AF-A0A2U8N5C0-F1
#
_cell.length_a   1.000
_cell.length_b   1.000
_cell.length_c   1.000
_cell.angle_alpha   90.00
_cell.angle_beta   90.00
_cell.angle_gamma   90.00
#
_symmetry.space_group_name_H-M   'P 1'
#
loop_
_entity.id
_entity.type
_entity.pdbx_description
1 polymer ?
#
loop_
_entity_poly.entity_id
_entity_poly.type
_entity_poly.pdbx_seq_one_letter_code
_entity_poly.pdbx_strand_id
1 'polypeptide(L)'
;SLGGGTGAGMGTLLISKIREEYPDRMMATFSVVPSPKVSDTVVEPYNATLSVHQLVENSDETFCIDNEALYDICMRTLKLPDPGYGDLNHLVSAVMSGITTCLRFPGQLNSDLRKLAVNMVPFP
;
A
#
# COMPACT_ATOMS: atom_id res chain seq x y z
N SER A 1 2.02 6.71 -2.62
CA SER A 1 0.61 7.09 -2.71
C SER A 1 0.17 7.01 -4.15
N LEU A 2 -1.03 6.51 -4.40
CA LEU A 2 -1.62 6.37 -5.74
C LEU A 2 -2.29 7.65 -6.23
N GLY A 3 -2.63 8.59 -5.33
CA GLY A 3 -3.28 9.85 -5.72
C GLY A 3 -2.33 10.89 -6.31
N GLY A 4 -1.05 10.89 -5.94
CA GLY A 4 -0.08 11.91 -6.37
C GLY A 4 0.62 11.57 -7.69
N GLY A 5 1.10 12.58 -8.43
CA GLY A 5 1.73 12.36 -9.75
C GLY A 5 3.02 11.51 -9.70
N THR A 6 3.96 11.84 -8.81
CA THR A 6 5.25 11.13 -8.73
C THR A 6 5.11 9.73 -8.14
N GLY A 7 4.40 9.60 -7.01
CA GLY A 7 4.24 8.30 -6.34
C GLY A 7 3.47 7.28 -7.18
N ALA A 8 2.50 7.76 -7.96
CA ALA A 8 1.69 6.94 -8.83
C ALA A 8 2.41 6.65 -10.15
N GLY A 9 2.78 7.69 -10.93
CA GLY A 9 3.41 7.54 -12.24
C GLY A 9 4.86 7.04 -12.20
N MET A 10 5.75 7.72 -11.47
CA MET A 10 7.15 7.30 -11.39
C MET A 10 7.30 6.00 -10.59
N GLY A 11 6.50 5.82 -9.53
CA GLY A 11 6.51 4.60 -8.73
C GLY A 11 6.14 3.35 -9.55
N THR A 12 5.09 3.42 -10.35
CA THR A 12 4.68 2.29 -11.23
C THR A 12 5.69 2.03 -12.34
N LEU A 13 6.29 3.07 -12.93
CA LEU A 13 7.39 2.90 -13.89
C LEU A 13 8.60 2.18 -13.28
N LEU A 14 8.98 2.54 -12.05
CA LEU A 14 10.06 1.86 -11.34
C LEU A 14 9.74 0.39 -11.08
N ILE A 15 8.51 0.10 -10.65
CA ILE A 15 8.06 -1.28 -10.41
C ILE A 15 8.17 -2.10 -11.70
N SER A 16 7.69 -1.56 -12.82
CA SER A 16 7.79 -2.21 -14.14
C SER A 16 9.25 -2.48 -14.52
N LYS A 17 10.15 -1.51 -14.33
CA LYS A 17 11.58 -1.70 -14.64
C LYS A 17 12.27 -2.72 -13.73
N ILE A 18 11.95 -2.74 -12.45
CA ILE A 18 12.48 -3.75 -11.53
C ILE A 18 11.93 -5.14 -11.88
N ARG A 19 10.67 -5.24 -12.32
CA ARG A 19 10.08 -6.52 -12.78
C ARG A 19 10.75 -7.03 -14.06
N GLU A 20 11.13 -6.14 -14.97
CA GLU A 20 11.92 -6.48 -16.16
C GLU A 20 13.31 -7.03 -15.79
N GLU A 21 14.01 -6.38 -14.84
CA GLU A 21 15.39 -6.76 -14.46
C GLU A 21 15.45 -7.96 -13.50
N TYR A 22 14.45 -8.10 -12.61
CA TYR A 22 14.39 -9.12 -11.57
C TYR A 22 13.05 -9.88 -11.59
N PRO A 23 12.74 -10.62 -12.67
CA PRO A 23 11.44 -11.27 -12.84
C PRO A 23 11.14 -12.34 -11.78
N ASP A 24 12.17 -13.00 -11.25
CA ASP A 24 12.01 -14.09 -10.26
C ASP A 24 11.85 -13.60 -8.82
N ARG A 25 11.91 -12.28 -8.58
CA ARG A 25 11.79 -11.68 -7.25
C ARG A 25 10.35 -11.27 -6.97
N MET A 26 9.92 -11.51 -5.74
CA MET A 26 8.63 -11.07 -5.24
C MET A 26 8.61 -9.55 -5.14
N MET A 27 7.56 -8.94 -5.68
CA MET A 27 7.28 -7.51 -5.61
C MET A 27 6.10 -7.26 -4.67
N ALA A 28 6.35 -6.55 -3.58
CA ALA A 28 5.32 -6.15 -2.63
C ALA A 28 5.28 -4.63 -2.51
N THR A 29 4.08 -4.05 -2.56
CA THR A 29 3.88 -2.59 -2.46
C THR A 29 2.95 -2.21 -1.31
N PHE A 30 3.22 -1.08 -0.67
CA PHE A 30 2.32 -0.45 0.29
C PHE A 30 1.70 0.79 -0.36
N SER A 31 0.47 0.64 -0.84
CA SER A 31 -0.16 1.62 -1.72
C SER A 31 -1.26 2.37 -0.99
N VAL A 32 -0.99 3.66 -0.74
CA VAL A 32 -1.98 4.56 -0.14
C VAL A 32 -3.01 4.97 -1.19
N VAL A 33 -4.26 4.59 -0.95
CA VAL A 33 -5.42 4.92 -1.79
C VAL A 33 -5.92 6.33 -1.42
N PRO A 34 -6.18 7.21 -2.41
CA PRO A 34 -6.68 8.55 -2.14
C PRO A 34 -8.08 8.54 -1.54
N SER A 35 -8.41 9.59 -0.78
CA SER A 35 -9.76 9.80 -0.24
C SER A 35 -10.14 11.28 -0.33
N PRO A 36 -11.38 11.58 -0.74
CA PRO A 36 -11.90 12.95 -0.81
C PRO A 36 -12.03 13.62 0.57
N LYS A 37 -11.97 12.87 1.67
CA LYS A 37 -11.97 13.43 3.04
C LYS A 37 -10.61 13.98 3.46
N VAL A 38 -9.53 13.52 2.83
CA VAL A 38 -8.14 13.81 3.23
C VAL A 38 -7.43 14.70 2.20
N SER A 39 -7.89 14.73 0.95
CA SER A 39 -7.31 15.54 -0.12
C SER A 39 -8.38 16.16 -1.02
N ASP A 40 -8.20 17.44 -1.34
CA ASP A 40 -9.06 18.22 -2.24
C ASP A 40 -8.66 18.08 -3.72
N THR A 41 -7.71 17.21 -4.04
CA THR A 41 -7.17 17.09 -5.40
C THR A 41 -8.09 16.24 -6.28
N VAL A 42 -8.83 16.89 -7.17
CA VAL A 42 -9.80 16.25 -8.07
C VAL A 42 -9.19 15.27 -9.08
N VAL A 43 -7.87 15.29 -9.29
CA VAL A 43 -7.19 14.40 -10.24
C VAL A 43 -6.68 13.09 -9.64
N GLU A 44 -6.80 12.92 -8.32
CA GLU A 44 -6.36 11.70 -7.64
C GLU A 44 -7.05 10.41 -8.16
N PRO A 45 -8.36 10.42 -8.49
CA PRO A 45 -9.00 9.23 -9.05
C PRO A 45 -8.39 8.80 -10.39
N TYR A 46 -7.96 9.75 -11.24
CA TYR A 46 -7.28 9.44 -12.50
C TYR A 46 -5.93 8.77 -12.24
N ASN A 47 -5.12 9.36 -11.35
CA ASN A 47 -3.80 8.84 -11.00
C ASN A 47 -3.90 7.44 -10.38
N ALA A 48 -4.87 7.24 -9.48
CA ALA A 48 -5.10 5.95 -8.84
C ALA A 48 -5.54 4.89 -9.83
N THR A 49 -6.49 5.20 -10.72
CA THR A 49 -6.96 4.25 -11.74
C THR A 49 -5.84 3.80 -12.67
N LEU A 50 -5.04 4.75 -13.17
CA LEU A 50 -3.90 4.45 -14.05
C LEU A 50 -2.82 3.62 -13.33
N SER A 51 -2.60 3.91 -12.05
CA SER A 51 -1.56 3.22 -11.28
C SER A 51 -1.97 1.83 -10.82
N VAL A 52 -3.25 1.65 -10.47
CA VAL A 52 -3.79 0.32 -10.16
C VAL A 52 -3.64 -0.61 -11.35
N HIS A 53 -3.90 -0.13 -12.59
CA HIS A 53 -3.68 -0.94 -13.78
C HIS A 53 -2.24 -1.45 -13.87
N GLN A 54 -1.25 -0.60 -13.62
CA GLN A 54 0.17 -1.01 -13.60
C GLN A 54 0.50 -1.95 -12.43
N LEU A 55 -0.09 -1.74 -11.26
CA LEU A 55 0.15 -2.58 -10.08
C LEU A 55 -0.42 -3.99 -10.25
N VAL A 56 -1.59 -4.13 -10.89
CA VAL A 56 -2.21 -5.43 -11.16
C VAL A 56 -1.30 -6.31 -12.01
N GLU A 57 -0.56 -5.74 -12.96
CA GLU A 57 0.31 -6.53 -13.85
C GLU A 57 1.72 -6.76 -13.28
N ASN A 58 2.23 -5.84 -12.46
CA ASN A 58 3.65 -5.84 -12.08
C ASN A 58 3.93 -6.12 -10.59
N SER A 59 2.91 -6.17 -9.73
CA SER A 59 3.06 -6.41 -8.28
C SER A 59 2.51 -7.78 -7.92
N ASP A 60 3.26 -8.57 -7.15
CA ASP A 60 2.78 -9.87 -6.65
C ASP A 60 1.90 -9.69 -5.39
N GLU A 61 2.17 -8.67 -4.59
CA GLU A 61 1.35 -8.29 -3.43
C GLU A 61 1.17 -6.76 -3.38
N THR A 62 -0.06 -6.30 -3.12
CA THR A 62 -0.32 -4.87 -2.88
C THR A 62 -1.14 -4.69 -1.62
N PHE A 63 -0.54 -4.06 -0.60
CA PHE A 63 -1.21 -3.70 0.63
C PHE A 63 -1.88 -2.34 0.44
N CYS A 64 -3.20 -2.36 0.27
CA CYS A 64 -4.02 -1.15 0.12
C CYS A 64 -4.21 -0.47 1.49
N ILE A 65 -3.68 0.74 1.61
CA ILE A 65 -3.83 1.59 2.79
C ILE A 65 -4.81 2.69 2.43
N ASP A 66 -6.03 2.62 2.92
CA ASP A 66 -7.07 3.60 2.61
C ASP A 66 -7.01 4.78 3.59
N ASN A 67 -6.74 5.98 3.05
CA ASN A 67 -6.75 7.21 3.83
C ASN A 67 -8.12 7.50 4.43
N GLU A 68 -9.22 7.09 3.79
CA GLU A 68 -10.56 7.25 4.33
C GLU A 68 -10.74 6.41 5.59
N ALA A 69 -10.38 5.12 5.51
CA ALA A 69 -10.48 4.20 6.63
C ALA A 69 -9.59 4.65 7.80
N LEU A 70 -8.36 5.10 7.51
CA LEU A 70 -7.45 5.64 8.53
C LEU A 70 -8.03 6.89 9.20
N TYR A 71 -8.59 7.82 8.43
CA TYR A 71 -9.21 9.03 8.95
C TYR A 71 -10.42 8.70 9.82
N ASP A 72 -11.29 7.80 9.36
CA ASP A 72 -12.44 7.32 10.12
C ASP A 72 -12.02 6.62 11.43
N ILE A 73 -10.91 5.88 11.45
CA ILE A 73 -10.36 5.27 12.69
C ILE A 73 -9.90 6.37 13.66
N CYS A 74 -9.11 7.34 13.20
CA CYS A 74 -8.63 8.43 14.04
C CYS A 74 -9.78 9.25 14.64
N MET A 75 -10.78 9.59 13.82
CA MET A 75 -11.89 10.43 14.24
C MET A 75 -12.90 9.65 15.11
N ARG A 76 -13.34 8.47 14.68
CA ARG A 76 -14.42 7.72 15.35
C ARG A 76 -13.93 6.88 16.52
N THR A 77 -12.74 6.30 16.43
CA THR A 77 -12.22 5.36 17.44
C THR A 77 -11.27 6.06 18.40
N LEU A 78 -10.26 6.77 17.89
CA LEU A 78 -9.28 7.47 18.72
C LEU A 78 -9.80 8.83 19.24
N LYS A 79 -10.97 9.28 18.76
CA LYS A 79 -11.63 10.53 19.16
C LYS A 79 -10.76 11.77 18.96
N LEU A 80 -9.92 11.75 17.92
CA LEU A 80 -9.12 12.91 17.52
C LEU A 80 -10.00 13.88 16.72
N PRO A 81 -10.15 15.15 17.16
CA PRO A 81 -11.07 16.09 16.54
C PRO A 81 -10.62 16.58 15.16
N ASP A 82 -9.31 16.64 14.91
CA ASP A 82 -8.71 17.01 13.62
C ASP A 82 -7.47 16.14 13.34
N PRO A 83 -7.65 14.92 12.79
CA PRO A 83 -6.55 14.02 12.51
C PRO A 83 -5.61 14.58 11.45
N GLY A 84 -4.33 14.74 11.79
CA GLY A 84 -3.30 15.17 10.83
C GLY A 84 -2.61 13.99 10.14
N TYR A 85 -1.75 14.28 9.15
CA TYR A 85 -0.91 13.25 8.51
C TYR A 85 0.01 12.51 9.49
N GLY A 86 0.41 13.15 10.59
CA GLY A 86 1.19 12.50 11.65
C GLY A 86 0.43 11.34 12.30
N ASP A 87 -0.86 11.53 12.59
CA ASP A 87 -1.72 10.51 13.21
C ASP A 87 -2.00 9.36 12.25
N LEU A 88 -2.29 9.69 10.99
CA LEU A 88 -2.48 8.70 9.92
C LEU A 88 -1.21 7.86 9.74
N ASN A 89 -0.04 8.51 9.64
CA ASN A 89 1.24 7.84 9.46
C ASN A 89 1.62 6.97 10.67
N HIS A 90 1.22 7.36 11.88
CA HIS A 90 1.41 6.52 13.06
C HIS A 90 0.67 5.17 12.90
N LEU A 91 -0.60 5.19 12.50
CA LEU A 91 -1.36 3.97 12.21
C LEU A 91 -0.74 3.15 11.07
N VAL A 92 -0.35 3.81 9.98
CA VAL A 92 0.30 3.14 8.84
C VAL A 92 1.58 2.43 9.28
N SER A 93 2.43 3.10 10.05
CA SER A 93 3.68 2.52 10.54
C SER A 93 3.45 1.29 11.42
N ALA A 94 2.41 1.31 12.26
CA ALA A 94 2.03 0.19 13.10
C ALA A 94 1.54 -1.01 12.26
N VAL A 95 0.71 -0.75 11.24
CA VAL A 95 0.23 -1.78 10.31
C VAL A 95 1.38 -2.39 9.50
N MET A 96 2.26 -1.56 8.93
CA MET A 96 3.44 -2.02 8.18
C MET A 96 4.39 -2.84 9.06
N SER A 97 4.61 -2.39 10.31
CA SER A 97 5.36 -3.15 11.30
C SER A 97 4.70 -4.51 11.54
N GLY A 98 3.38 -4.54 11.76
CA GLY A 98 2.60 -5.77 11.94
C GLY A 98 2.77 -6.76 10.78
N ILE A 99 2.50 -6.32 9.56
CA ILE A 99 2.59 -7.14 8.33
C ILE A 99 4.01 -7.72 8.15
N THR A 100 5.04 -6.91 8.41
CA THR A 100 6.44 -7.34 8.24
C THR A 100 6.99 -8.12 9.44
N THR A 101 6.21 -8.35 10.50
CA THR A 101 6.67 -9.05 11.71
C THR A 101 7.17 -10.46 11.38
N CYS A 102 6.44 -11.21 10.55
CA CYS A 102 6.80 -12.57 10.15
C CYS A 102 8.09 -12.65 9.30
N LEU A 103 8.49 -11.52 8.70
CA LEU A 103 9.74 -11.40 7.94
C LEU A 103 10.92 -10.99 8.82
N ARG A 104 10.65 -10.24 9.90
CA ARG A 104 11.67 -9.67 10.79
C ARG A 104 12.02 -10.59 11.96
N PHE A 105 11.07 -11.39 12.43
CA PHE A 105 11.24 -12.28 13.57
C PHE A 105 11.04 -13.74 13.13
N PRO A 106 11.84 -14.68 13.66
CA PRO A 106 11.72 -16.08 13.29
C PRO A 106 10.36 -16.62 13.72
N GLY A 107 9.63 -17.19 12.77
CA GLY A 107 8.31 -17.80 12.96
C GLY A 107 8.08 -18.94 11.97
N GLN A 108 7.13 -19.81 12.28
CA GLN A 108 6.82 -20.97 11.42
C GLN A 108 5.86 -20.63 10.27
N LEU A 109 5.06 -19.57 10.41
CA LEU A 109 4.02 -19.16 9.45
C LEU A 109 4.44 -17.90 8.69
N ASN A 110 4.27 -17.88 7.36
CA ASN A 110 4.59 -16.74 6.47
C ASN A 110 6.00 -16.15 6.67
N SER A 111 6.99 -17.02 6.86
CA SER A 111 8.39 -16.68 7.15
C SER A 111 9.12 -15.92 6.04
N ASP A 112 8.54 -15.88 4.83
CA ASP A 112 9.06 -15.17 3.67
C ASP A 112 7.91 -14.62 2.83
N LEU A 113 8.20 -13.60 2.01
CA LEU A 113 7.22 -12.93 1.14
C LEU A 113 6.58 -13.89 0.14
N ARG A 114 7.31 -14.92 -0.32
CA ARG A 114 6.78 -15.87 -1.29
C ARG A 114 5.71 -16.77 -0.65
N LYS A 115 5.93 -17.23 0.58
CA LYS A 115 4.94 -18.01 1.35
C LYS A 115 3.73 -17.18 1.71
N LEU A 116 3.91 -15.90 2.04
CA LEU A 116 2.79 -14.99 2.26
C LEU A 116 1.91 -14.91 1.00
N ALA A 117 2.52 -14.67 -0.15
CA ALA A 117 1.79 -14.56 -1.42
C ALA A 117 1.07 -15.85 -1.79
N VAL A 118 1.75 -17.00 -1.70
CA VAL A 118 1.18 -18.31 -2.01
C VAL A 118 -0.05 -18.62 -1.13
N ASN A 119 -0.03 -18.19 0.14
CA ASN A 119 -1.15 -18.44 1.06
C ASN A 119 -2.30 -17.44 0.91
N MET A 120 -2.02 -16.20 0.48
CA MET A 120 -2.99 -15.10 0.49
C MET A 120 -3.55 -14.76 -0.91
N VAL A 121 -2.84 -15.13 -1.99
CA VAL A 121 -3.16 -14.79 -3.37
C VAL A 121 -3.47 -16.07 -4.16
N PRO A 122 -4.74 -16.50 -4.21
CA PRO A 122 -5.13 -17.72 -4.93
C PRO A 122 -5.17 -17.54 -6.45
N PHE A 123 -5.29 -16.30 -6.93
CA PHE A 123 -5.34 -15.94 -8.34
C PHE A 123 -4.40 -14.76 -8.60
N PRO A 124 -3.64 -14.78 -9.71
CA PRO A 124 -2.83 -13.64 -10.14
C PRO A 124 -3.71 -12.47 -10.60
#